data_AF-A0A957YIV1-F1
#
_entry.id   AF-A0A957YIV1-F1
#
_cell.length_a   1.000
_cell.length_b   1.000
_cell.length_c   1.000
_cell.angle_alpha   90.00
_cell.angle_beta   90.00
_cell.angle_gamma   90.00
#
_symmetry.space_group_name_H-M   'P 1'
#
loop_
_entity.id
_entity.type
_entity.pdbx_description
1 polymer ?
#
loop_
_entity_poly.entity_id
_entity_poly.type
_entity_poly.pdbx_seq_one_letter_code
_entity_poly.pdbx_strand_id
1 'polypeptide(L)'
;VAILQPKKKPRGQALSDLDKHINQWIATFRVRIEHAIGGVKRYRIVKDKIRCWKAGFRDAVFETCCGLHNFRLNFRPWHYPPIQLHLFVDF
;
A
#
# COMPACT_ATOMS: atom_id res chain seq x y z
N VAL A 1 3.90 -17.56 -0.89
CA VAL A 1 3.62 -16.11 -0.99
C VAL A 1 2.59 -15.92 -2.09
N ALA A 2 1.44 -15.29 -1.80
CA ALA A 2 0.44 -14.95 -2.82
C ALA A 2 0.73 -13.55 -3.37
N ILE A 3 0.68 -13.38 -4.69
CA ILE A 3 0.92 -12.09 -5.37
C ILE A 3 -0.36 -11.71 -6.13
N LEU A 4 -0.99 -10.61 -5.74
CA LEU A 4 -2.15 -10.05 -6.42
C LEU A 4 -1.69 -8.97 -7.40
N GLN A 5 -1.92 -9.19 -8.70
CA GLN A 5 -1.57 -8.22 -9.74
C GLN A 5 -2.78 -7.93 -10.63
N PRO A 6 -2.99 -6.66 -11.04
CA PRO A 6 -4.04 -6.34 -11.99
C PRO A 6 -3.71 -6.98 -13.36
N LYS A 7 -4.72 -7.54 -14.01
CA LYS A 7 -4.58 -8.13 -15.34
C LYS A 7 -4.37 -7.03 -16.37
N LYS A 8 -3.30 -7.17 -17.16
CA LYS A 8 -3.02 -6.23 -18.26
C LYS A 8 -4.00 -6.47 -19.41
N LYS A 9 -4.32 -5.38 -20.11
CA LYS A 9 -5.11 -5.45 -21.35
C LYS A 9 -4.35 -6.25 -22.41
N PRO A 10 -4.97 -7.25 -23.05
CA PRO A 10 -4.36 -7.96 -24.17
C PRO A 10 -4.16 -7.06 -25.39
N ARG A 11 -3.13 -7.31 -26.20
CA ARG A 11 -2.83 -6.50 -27.38
C ARG A 11 -3.97 -6.61 -28.40
N GLY A 12 -4.52 -5.46 -28.82
CA GLY A 12 -5.59 -5.40 -29.83
C GLY A 12 -6.98 -5.83 -29.34
N GLN A 13 -7.15 -6.19 -28.07
CA GLN A 13 -8.43 -6.69 -27.53
C GLN A 13 -8.88 -5.88 -26.31
N ALA A 14 -10.18 -5.87 -26.03
CA ALA A 14 -10.73 -5.24 -24.82
C ALA A 14 -10.44 -6.11 -23.58
N LEU A 15 -10.34 -5.45 -22.42
CA LEU A 15 -10.32 -6.15 -21.14
C LEU A 15 -11.75 -6.57 -20.80
N SER A 16 -11.95 -7.81 -20.36
CA SER A 16 -13.27 -8.29 -19.94
C SER A 16 -13.83 -7.43 -18.80
N ASP A 17 -15.16 -7.30 -18.71
CA ASP A 17 -15.78 -6.52 -17.64
C ASP A 17 -15.53 -7.12 -16.26
N LEU A 18 -15.42 -8.45 -16.15
CA LEU A 18 -15.01 -9.12 -14.92
C LEU A 18 -13.57 -8.74 -14.53
N ASP A 19 -12.65 -8.77 -15.49
CA ASP A 19 -11.24 -8.39 -15.27
C ASP A 19 -11.12 -6.91 -14.85
N LYS A 20 -11.97 -6.03 -15.40
CA LYS A 20 -12.02 -4.61 -14.98
C LYS A 20 -12.48 -4.49 -13.53
N HIS A 21 -13.53 -5.21 -13.13
CA HIS A 21 -14.02 -5.20 -11.74
C HIS A 21 -12.97 -5.71 -10.77
N ILE A 22 -12.28 -6.81 -11.09
CA ILE A 22 -11.16 -7.33 -10.30
C ILE A 22 -10.04 -6.29 -10.19
N ASN A 23 -9.64 -5.68 -11.31
CA ASN A 23 -8.62 -4.64 -11.32
C ASN A 23 -9.01 -3.41 -10.48
N GLN A 24 -10.28 -3.00 -10.52
CA GLN A 24 -10.80 -1.91 -9.71
C GLN A 24 -10.76 -2.25 -8.22
N TRP A 25 -11.13 -3.47 -7.86
CA TRP A 25 -11.02 -3.95 -6.48
C TRP A 25 -9.56 -3.98 -5.98
N ILE A 26 -8.62 -4.47 -6.80
CA ILE A 26 -7.17 -4.43 -6.51
C ILE A 26 -6.70 -2.98 -6.33
N ALA A 27 -7.20 -2.04 -7.16
CA ALA A 27 -6.86 -0.63 -7.06
C ALA A 27 -7.34 -0.02 -5.73
N THR A 28 -8.53 -0.37 -5.23
CA THR A 28 -9.02 0.09 -3.92
C THR A 28 -8.09 -0.31 -2.77
N PHE A 29 -7.49 -1.50 -2.84
CA PHE A 29 -6.48 -1.93 -1.87
C PHE A 29 -5.18 -1.14 -2.00
N ARG A 30 -4.69 -0.97 -3.25
CA ARG A 30 -3.46 -0.21 -3.53
C ARG A 30 -3.51 1.22 -3.01
N VAL A 31 -4.64 1.90 -3.15
CA VAL A 31 -4.81 3.28 -2.63
C VAL A 31 -4.54 3.35 -1.13
N ARG A 32 -4.98 2.36 -0.35
CA ARG A 32 -4.72 2.32 1.11
C ARG A 32 -3.24 2.08 1.42
N ILE A 33 -2.59 1.20 0.65
CA ILE A 33 -1.13 0.98 0.78
C ILE A 33 -0.37 2.27 0.44
N GLU A 34 -0.74 2.95 -0.63
CA GLU A 34 -0.10 4.20 -1.06
C GLU A 34 -0.28 5.30 0.01
N HIS A 35 -1.45 5.39 0.64
CA HIS A 35 -1.65 6.27 1.80
C HIS A 35 -0.76 5.90 2.99
N ALA A 36 -0.63 4.60 3.34
CA ALA A 36 0.28 4.14 4.38
C ALA A 36 1.74 4.55 4.10
N ILE A 37 2.23 4.24 2.90
CA ILE A 37 3.60 4.58 2.47
C ILE A 37 3.81 6.10 2.47
N GLY A 38 2.87 6.86 1.90
CA GLY A 38 2.93 8.32 1.89
C GLY A 38 2.88 8.91 3.30
N GLY A 39 2.11 8.29 4.19
CA GLY A 39 1.99 8.65 5.60
C GLY A 39 3.29 8.49 6.37
N VAL A 40 4.01 7.38 6.15
CA VAL A 40 5.34 7.13 6.72
C VAL A 40 6.39 8.08 6.11
N LYS A 41 6.33 8.33 4.80
CA LYS A 41 7.24 9.25 4.09
C LYS A 41 7.03 10.74 4.45
N ARG A 42 6.11 11.07 5.35
CA ARG A 42 6.04 12.43 5.94
C ARG A 42 7.36 12.80 6.63
N TYR A 43 8.04 11.83 7.22
CA TYR A 43 9.34 12.05 7.84
C TYR A 43 10.42 12.16 6.76
N ARG A 44 11.07 13.33 6.67
CA ARG A 44 12.10 13.59 5.66
C ARG A 44 13.25 12.58 5.68
N ILE A 45 13.56 12.01 6.85
CA ILE A 45 14.59 10.98 6.97
C ILE A 45 14.25 9.69 6.19
N VAL A 46 12.96 9.35 6.03
CA VAL A 46 12.51 8.19 5.23
C VAL A 46 12.32 8.57 3.75
N LYS A 47 11.98 9.83 3.48
CA LYS A 47 11.77 10.34 2.11
C LYS A 47 13.09 10.60 1.37
N ASP A 48 14.03 11.24 2.06
CA ASP A 48 15.28 11.73 1.48
C ASP A 48 16.37 10.65 1.60
N LYS A 49 17.44 10.77 0.80
CA LYS A 49 18.53 9.79 0.78
C LYS A 49 19.32 9.83 2.11
N ILE A 50 19.21 8.76 2.90
CA ILE A 50 20.03 8.57 4.11
C ILE A 50 21.48 8.27 3.72
N ARG A 51 22.41 9.13 4.15
CA ARG A 51 23.86 8.97 3.94
C ARG A 51 24.59 8.27 5.10
N CYS A 52 23.86 7.87 6.14
CA CYS A 52 24.41 7.05 7.23
C CYS A 52 24.68 5.62 6.73
N TRP A 53 25.89 5.14 6.97
CA TRP A 53 26.36 3.80 6.56
C TRP A 53 26.33 2.77 7.69
N LYS A 54 25.92 3.16 8.90
CA LYS A 54 25.81 2.24 10.03
C LYS A 54 24.78 1.15 9.71
N ALA A 55 25.20 -0.11 9.86
CA ALA A 55 24.33 -1.27 9.67
C ALA A 55 23.09 -1.18 10.59
N GLY A 56 21.92 -1.57 10.06
CA GLY A 56 20.64 -1.53 10.77
C GLY A 56 20.05 -0.14 11.02
N PHE A 57 20.77 0.95 10.73
CA PHE A 57 20.26 2.30 10.98
C PHE A 57 19.02 2.63 10.14
N ARG A 58 19.02 2.21 8.86
CA ARG A 58 17.89 2.48 7.95
C ARG A 58 16.63 1.74 8.39
N ASP A 59 16.77 0.50 8.82
CA ASP A 59 15.66 -0.33 9.28
C ASP A 59 15.07 0.23 10.59
N ALA A 60 15.92 0.58 11.55
CA ALA A 60 15.49 1.20 12.82
C ALA A 60 14.78 2.55 12.60
N VAL A 61 15.28 3.38 11.68
CA VAL A 61 14.62 4.62 11.29
C VAL A 61 13.24 4.35 10.69
N PHE A 62 13.15 3.37 9.79
CA PHE A 62 11.89 3.03 9.12
C PHE A 62 10.86 2.49 10.11
N GLU A 63 11.27 1.56 10.98
CA GLU A 63 10.44 0.99 12.05
C GLU A 63 9.91 2.08 12.99
N THR A 64 10.78 2.98 13.43
CA THR A 64 10.39 4.12 14.28
C THR A 64 9.36 5.00 13.58
N CYS A 65 9.57 5.33 12.30
CA CYS A 65 8.64 6.15 11.53
C CYS A 65 7.29 5.47 11.30
N CYS A 66 7.27 4.14 11.10
CA CYS A 66 6.04 3.35 11.07
C CYS A 66 5.30 3.43 12.41
N GLY A 67 6.01 3.27 13.54
CA GLY A 67 5.44 3.42 14.87
C GLY A 67 4.82 4.80 15.10
N LEU A 68 5.52 5.87 14.75
CA LEU A 68 5.01 7.24 14.85
C LEU A 68 3.81 7.49 13.92
N HIS A 69 3.82 6.91 12.72
CA HIS A 69 2.69 6.98 11.79
C HIS A 69 1.45 6.28 12.38
N ASN A 70 1.61 5.08 12.92
CA ASN A 70 0.55 4.33 13.59
C ASN A 70 0.00 5.11 14.80
N PHE A 71 0.89 5.65 15.65
CA PHE A 71 0.49 6.50 16.77
C PHE A 71 -0.34 7.71 16.30
N ARG A 72 0.05 8.36 15.21
CA ARG A 72 -0.74 9.45 14.62
C ARG A 72 -2.12 8.98 14.16
N LEU A 73 -2.25 7.79 13.59
CA LEU A 73 -3.54 7.26 13.14
C LEU A 73 -4.53 7.07 14.30
N ASN A 74 -4.06 6.85 15.52
CA ASN A 74 -4.93 6.82 16.71
C ASN A 74 -5.66 8.16 16.95
N PHE A 75 -5.04 9.30 16.59
CA PHE A 75 -5.63 10.63 16.75
C PHE A 75 -6.25 11.18 15.46
N ARG A 76 -5.84 10.66 14.30
CA ARG A 76 -6.31 11.08 12.97
C ARG A 76 -6.53 9.85 12.09
N PRO A 77 -7.56 9.05 12.38
CA PRO A 77 -7.82 7.82 11.66
C PRO A 77 -8.22 8.09 10.22
N TRP A 78 -7.92 7.12 9.35
CA TRP A 78 -8.48 7.10 8.01
C TRP A 78 -9.79 6.34 7.99
N HIS A 79 -10.81 6.97 7.43
CA HIS A 79 -12.11 6.34 7.25
C HIS A 79 -12.18 5.79 5.82
N TYR A 80 -12.21 4.47 5.72
CA TYR A 80 -12.45 3.77 4.45
C TYR A 80 -13.68 2.87 4.58
N PRO A 81 -14.45 2.68 3.49
CA PRO A 81 -15.45 1.62 3.47
C PRO A 81 -14.77 0.25 3.67
N PRO A 82 -15.49 -0.77 4.17
CA PRO A 82 -14.93 -2.11 4.27
C PRO A 82 -14.51 -2.65 2.89
N ILE A 83 -13.37 -3.35 2.82
CA ILE A 83 -12.97 -4.08 1.62
C ILE A 83 -13.70 -5.42 1.65
N GLN A 84 -14.44 -5.73 0.60
CA GLN A 84 -15.06 -7.03 0.44
C GLN A 84 -14.00 -8.04 -0.02
N LEU A 85 -13.26 -8.61 0.93
CA LEU A 85 -12.20 -9.59 0.66
C LEU A 85 -12.77 -10.96 0.20
N HIS A 86 -13.94 -11.32 0.72
CA HIS A 86 -14.61 -12.60 0.45
C HIS A 86 -15.10 -12.78 -0.99
N LEU A 87 -15.13 -11.72 -1.80
CA LEU A 87 -15.64 -11.79 -3.18
C LEU A 87 -14.60 -12.28 -4.19
N PHE A 88 -13.32 -12.30 -3.83
CA PHE A 88 -12.21 -12.54 -4.77
C PHE A 88 -11.09 -13.42 -4.21
N VAL A 89 -11.18 -13.86 -2.96
CA VAL A 89 -10.20 -14.74 -2.31
C VAL A 89 -10.97 -15.80 -1.55
N ASP A 90 -11.07 -16.99 -2.14
CA ASP A 90 -11.49 -18.19 -1.41
C ASP A 90 -10.32 -18.59 -0.50
N PHE A 91 -10.54 -18.57 0.81
CA PHE A 91 -9.60 -19.09 1.82
C PHE A 91 -9.79 -20.60 2.00
#